data_AF-A0A5J9TSY1-F1
#
_entry.id   AF-A0A5J9TSY1-F1
#
_cell.length_a   1.000
_cell.length_b   1.000
_cell.length_c   1.000
_cell.angle_alpha   90.00
_cell.angle_beta   90.00
_cell.angle_gamma   90.00
#
_symmetry.space_group_name_H-M   'P 1'
#
loop_
_entity.id
_entity.type
_entity.pdbx_description
1 polymer ?
#
loop_
_entity_poly.entity_id
_entity_poly.type
_entity_poly.pdbx_seq_one_letter_code
_entity_poly.pdbx_strand_id
1 'polypeptide(L)'
;MSQYSLFGYDAAAHLTEETNGADRNGPIAILTSIGIISVFGWAFILALTFSIQDFSYLYDTSNETAGTFVPAQILYDAFHGRYGSSTGAIVLLFVIWDSFFFGGLSCTTSAARVVYALSRDRGVPFSAVWRRIHPRHKVPANAVWLCAAVCALMGLPILRIKVVFTAISSVCT
;
A
#
# COMPACT_ATOMS: atom_id res chain seq x y z
N MET A 1 -6.04 5.96 11.15
CA MET A 1 -5.07 6.36 10.11
C MET A 1 -3.61 6.10 10.46
N SER A 2 -3.20 6.07 11.73
CA SER A 2 -1.80 5.76 12.12
C SER A 2 -1.38 4.31 11.85
N GLN A 3 -2.32 3.35 11.88
CA GLN A 3 -2.02 1.93 11.61
C GLN A 3 -1.53 1.67 10.17
N TYR A 4 -1.95 2.47 9.18
CA TYR A 4 -1.49 2.32 7.79
C TYR A 4 0.02 2.47 7.65
N SER A 5 0.66 3.29 8.50
CA SER A 5 2.11 3.47 8.49
C SER A 5 2.84 2.20 8.90
N LEU A 6 2.24 1.36 9.74
CA LEU A 6 2.82 0.09 10.20
C LEU A 6 2.42 -1.10 9.32
N PHE A 7 1.62 -0.92 8.27
CA PHE A 7 1.22 -2.04 7.43
C PHE A 7 2.40 -2.57 6.60
N GLY A 8 2.59 -3.90 6.55
CA GLY A 8 3.60 -4.56 5.73
C GLY A 8 4.88 -5.05 6.43
N TYR A 9 5.00 -4.95 7.76
CA TYR A 9 6.13 -5.57 8.49
C TYR A 9 6.15 -7.10 8.37
N ASP A 10 4.99 -7.71 8.17
CA ASP A 10 4.78 -9.15 7.98
C ASP A 10 5.27 -9.65 6.62
N ALA A 11 5.42 -8.76 5.63
CA ALA A 11 6.06 -9.09 4.36
C ALA A 11 7.49 -9.62 4.55
N ALA A 12 8.21 -9.13 5.57
CA ALA A 12 9.53 -9.66 5.92
C ALA A 12 9.46 -11.14 6.33
N ALA A 13 8.39 -11.57 7.01
CA ALA A 13 8.19 -12.96 7.41
C ALA A 13 7.85 -13.89 6.24
N HIS A 14 7.31 -13.37 5.13
CA HIS A 14 7.10 -14.16 3.93
C HIS A 14 8.38 -14.43 3.13
N LEU A 15 9.38 -13.55 3.28
CA LEU A 15 10.68 -13.66 2.61
C LEU A 15 11.77 -14.30 3.48
N THR A 16 11.48 -14.60 4.75
CA THR A 16 12.45 -15.25 5.63
C THR A 16 12.90 -16.63 5.12
N GLU A 17 12.03 -17.38 4.43
CA GLU A 17 12.42 -18.68 3.85
C GLU A 17 13.48 -18.57 2.74
N GLU A 18 13.56 -17.42 2.06
CA GLU A 18 14.57 -17.14 1.03
C GLU A 18 15.80 -16.41 1.61
N THR A 19 15.82 -16.13 2.92
CA THR A 19 16.87 -15.37 3.60
C THR A 19 17.90 -16.28 4.26
N ASN A 20 19.19 -15.98 4.04
CA ASN A 20 20.28 -16.72 4.67
C ASN A 20 20.33 -16.41 6.18
N GLY A 21 20.25 -17.43 7.04
CA GLY A 21 20.16 -17.25 8.50
C GLY A 21 18.79 -16.78 9.00
N ALA A 22 17.71 -17.35 8.46
CA ALA A 22 16.32 -16.97 8.74
C ALA A 22 15.93 -16.99 10.23
N ASP A 23 16.55 -17.85 11.04
CA ASP A 23 16.30 -18.01 12.48
C ASP A 23 16.59 -16.75 13.30
N ARG A 24 17.64 -16.00 12.91
CA ARG A 24 17.99 -14.71 13.54
C ARG A 24 17.63 -13.51 12.69
N ASN A 25 17.87 -13.58 11.38
CA ASN A 25 17.68 -12.42 10.51
C ASN A 25 16.21 -12.07 10.32
N GLY A 26 15.30 -13.04 10.38
CA GLY A 26 13.86 -12.82 10.31
C GLY A 26 13.32 -11.92 11.42
N PRO A 27 13.44 -12.31 12.70
CA PRO A 27 12.95 -11.50 13.81
C PRO A 27 13.67 -10.14 13.89
N ILE A 28 14.97 -10.08 13.57
CA ILE A 28 15.69 -8.80 13.53
C ILE A 28 15.10 -7.90 12.45
N ALA A 29 14.88 -8.39 11.22
CA ALA A 29 14.34 -7.60 10.12
C ALA A 29 12.96 -7.01 10.45
N ILE A 30 12.09 -7.79 11.09
CA ILE A 30 10.75 -7.33 11.53
C ILE A 30 10.90 -6.21 12.56
N LEU A 31 11.68 -6.43 13.62
CA LEU A 31 11.87 -5.45 14.69
C LEU A 31 12.54 -4.16 14.19
N THR A 32 13.56 -4.27 13.34
CA THR A 32 14.23 -3.09 12.75
C THR A 32 13.29 -2.32 11.83
N SER A 33 12.46 -3.02 11.05
CA SER A 33 11.48 -2.36 10.16
C SER A 33 10.44 -1.58 10.95
N ILE A 34 9.88 -2.18 12.01
CA ILE A 34 8.93 -1.49 12.91
C ILE A 34 9.58 -0.28 13.56
N GLY A 35 10.82 -0.40 14.05
CA GLY A 35 11.55 0.70 14.67
C GLY A 35 11.79 1.87 13.71
N ILE A 36 12.31 1.59 12.52
CA ILE A 36 12.60 2.60 11.50
C ILE A 36 11.30 3.30 11.07
N ILE A 37 10.27 2.53 10.72
CA ILE A 37 8.97 3.07 10.28
C ILE A 37 8.31 3.92 11.38
N SER A 38 8.40 3.52 12.65
CA SER A 38 7.84 4.28 13.76
C SER A 38 8.51 5.65 13.91
N VAL A 39 9.85 5.70 13.84
CA VAL A 39 10.61 6.95 13.97
C VAL A 39 10.37 7.87 12.78
N PHE A 40 10.45 7.34 11.55
CA PHE A 40 10.21 8.12 10.33
C PHE A 40 8.76 8.59 10.23
N GLY A 41 7.79 7.73 10.56
CA GLY A 41 6.36 8.08 10.57
C GLY A 41 6.06 9.18 11.59
N TRP A 42 6.64 9.10 12.78
CA TRP A 42 6.52 10.14 13.79
C TRP A 42 7.11 11.48 13.32
N ALA A 43 8.33 11.47 12.77
CA ALA A 43 8.97 12.67 12.24
C ALA A 43 8.18 13.28 11.07
N PHE A 44 7.61 12.46 10.19
CA PHE A 44 6.78 12.89 9.08
C PHE A 44 5.47 13.55 9.55
N ILE A 45 4.80 12.97 10.54
CA ILE A 45 3.57 13.56 11.12
C ILE A 45 3.88 14.91 11.77
N LEU A 46 5.01 15.03 12.50
CA LEU A 46 5.43 16.31 13.06
C LEU A 46 5.69 17.36 11.98
N ALA A 47 6.42 17.00 10.93
CA ALA A 47 6.70 17.90 9.81
C ALA A 47 5.41 18.39 9.13
N LEU A 48 4.45 17.49 8.90
CA LEU A 48 3.13 17.86 8.37
C LEU A 48 2.38 18.80 9.31
N THR A 49 2.37 18.52 10.62
CA THR A 49 1.66 19.34 11.61
C THR A 49 2.19 20.77 11.66
N PHE A 50 3.50 20.96 11.59
CA PHE A 50 4.12 22.29 11.53
C PHE A 50 3.90 23.01 10.18
N SER A 51 3.52 22.28 9.13
CA SER A 51 3.31 22.84 7.80
C SER A 51 1.87 23.23 7.50
N ILE A 52 0.93 22.99 8.44
CA ILE A 52 -0.48 23.39 8.31
C ILE A 52 -0.59 24.91 8.43
N GLN A 53 -1.15 25.55 7.40
CA GLN A 53 -1.41 26.99 7.39
C GLN A 53 -2.85 27.32 7.83
N ASP A 54 -3.85 26.62 7.27
CA ASP A 54 -5.27 26.84 7.58
C ASP A 54 -6.04 25.53 7.77
N PHE A 55 -6.48 25.24 9.00
CA PHE A 55 -7.22 24.02 9.33
C PHE A 55 -8.59 23.94 8.63
N SER A 56 -9.27 25.08 8.46
CA SER A 56 -10.61 25.11 7.86
C SER A 56 -10.58 24.81 6.35
N TYR A 57 -9.49 25.17 5.67
CA TYR A 57 -9.34 24.94 4.22
C TYR A 57 -9.00 23.47 3.90
N LEU A 58 -8.35 22.76 4.82
CA LEU A 58 -7.95 21.36 4.65
C LEU A 58 -9.11 20.37 4.51
N TYR A 59 -10.26 20.70 5.11
CA TYR A 59 -11.46 19.85 5.08
C TYR A 59 -12.55 20.40 4.18
N ASP A 60 -12.29 21.51 3.49
CA ASP A 60 -13.25 22.11 2.59
C ASP A 60 -13.40 21.26 1.32
N THR A 61 -14.64 20.97 0.96
CA THR A 61 -14.97 20.21 -0.25
C THR A 61 -14.76 21.02 -1.53
N SER A 62 -14.60 22.35 -1.41
CA SER A 62 -14.27 23.27 -2.52
C SER A 62 -12.77 23.31 -2.88
N ASN A 63 -11.91 22.65 -2.11
CA ASN A 63 -10.48 22.63 -2.39
C ASN A 63 -10.08 21.66 -3.53
N GLU A 64 -8.92 21.86 -4.15
CA GLU A 64 -8.29 21.05 -5.20
C GLU A 64 -8.25 19.54 -4.90
N THR A 65 -8.28 19.16 -3.61
CA THR A 65 -8.26 17.75 -3.15
C THR A 65 -9.60 17.28 -2.57
N ALA A 66 -10.65 18.10 -2.69
CA ALA A 66 -12.02 17.85 -2.23
C ALA A 66 -12.13 17.36 -0.76
N GLY A 67 -11.24 17.84 0.11
CA GLY A 67 -11.17 17.46 1.54
C GLY A 67 -10.89 15.97 1.80
N THR A 68 -10.52 15.18 0.78
CA THR A 68 -10.39 13.72 0.89
C THR A 68 -8.94 13.28 1.16
N PHE A 69 -7.95 13.98 0.62
CA PHE A 69 -6.52 13.68 0.86
C PHE A 69 -5.81 14.86 1.53
N VAL A 70 -6.09 15.05 2.81
CA VAL A 70 -5.53 16.11 3.68
C VAL A 70 -3.99 16.23 3.60
N PRO A 71 -3.19 15.15 3.62
CA PRO A 71 -1.73 15.28 3.54
C PRO A 71 -1.22 15.80 2.19
N ALA A 72 -1.91 15.46 1.09
CA ALA A 72 -1.54 15.91 -0.25
C ALA A 72 -1.80 17.41 -0.43
N GLN A 73 -2.89 17.90 0.17
CA GLN A 73 -3.23 19.31 0.21
C GLN A 73 -2.23 20.12 1.04
N ILE A 74 -1.82 19.63 2.22
CA ILE A 74 -0.79 20.28 3.04
C ILE A 74 0.53 20.41 2.26
N LEU A 75 0.95 19.36 1.55
CA LEU A 75 2.13 19.40 0.69
C LEU A 75 1.97 20.41 -0.46
N TYR A 76 0.80 20.44 -1.10
CA TYR A 76 0.51 21.39 -2.16
C TYR A 76 0.58 22.84 -1.67
N ASP A 77 -0.09 23.16 -0.57
CA ASP A 77 -0.15 24.51 0.02
C ASP A 77 1.22 24.96 0.56
N ALA A 78 1.99 24.05 1.15
CA ALA A 78 3.34 24.33 1.64
C ALA A 78 4.31 24.70 0.51
N PHE A 79 4.25 23.97 -0.61
CA PHE A 79 5.09 24.25 -1.78
C PHE A 79 4.62 25.51 -2.53
N HIS A 80 3.31 25.71 -2.64
CA HIS A 80 2.74 26.90 -3.28
C HIS A 80 3.09 28.18 -2.50
N GLY A 81 2.93 28.17 -1.17
CA GLY A 81 3.24 29.32 -0.31
C GLY A 81 4.74 29.66 -0.22
N ARG A 82 5.64 28.68 -0.36
CA ARG A 82 7.10 28.90 -0.24
C ARG A 82 7.78 29.22 -1.58
N TYR A 83 7.38 28.57 -2.67
CA TYR A 83 8.09 28.61 -3.96
C TYR A 83 7.26 29.21 -5.11
N GLY A 84 5.98 29.52 -4.90
CA GLY A 84 5.10 30.03 -5.96
C GLY A 84 4.85 29.04 -7.11
N SER A 85 5.28 27.78 -6.96
CA SER A 85 5.12 26.72 -7.94
C SER A 85 4.81 25.40 -7.26
N SER A 86 3.77 24.73 -7.76
CA SER A 86 3.29 23.45 -7.24
C SER A 86 4.00 22.23 -7.84
N THR A 87 4.99 22.43 -8.72
CA THR A 87 5.73 21.34 -9.39
C THR A 87 6.40 20.40 -8.39
N GLY A 88 6.97 20.93 -7.30
CA GLY A 88 7.63 20.12 -6.28
C GLY A 88 6.68 19.18 -5.54
N ALA A 89 5.46 19.63 -5.25
CA ALA A 89 4.44 18.81 -4.61
C ALA A 89 3.96 17.68 -5.54
N ILE A 90 3.76 17.97 -6.83
CA ILE A 90 3.33 16.97 -7.82
C ILE A 90 4.36 15.85 -7.96
N VAL A 91 5.66 16.18 -8.00
CA VAL A 91 6.74 15.18 -8.07
C VAL A 91 6.75 14.30 -6.83
N LEU A 92 6.61 14.87 -5.62
CA LEU A 92 6.55 14.08 -4.39
C LEU A 92 5.33 13.16 -4.34
N LEU A 93 4.17 13.64 -4.79
CA LEU A 93 2.96 12.82 -4.89
C LEU A 93 3.14 11.67 -5.89
N PHE A 94 3.86 11.89 -6.99
CA PHE A 94 4.17 10.85 -7.95
C PHE A 94 5.08 9.76 -7.35
N VAL A 95 6.10 10.15 -6.58
CA VAL A 95 6.98 9.18 -5.89
C VAL A 95 6.19 8.34 -4.86
N ILE A 96 5.26 8.97 -4.14
CA ILE A 96 4.38 8.26 -3.21
C ILE A 96 3.50 7.26 -3.98
N TRP A 97 2.87 7.71 -5.06
CA TRP A 97 2.03 6.85 -5.91
C TRP A 97 2.81 5.65 -6.47
N ASP A 98 4.02 5.88 -6.98
CA ASP A 98 4.90 4.84 -7.51
C ASP A 98 5.24 3.80 -6.43
N SER A 99 5.55 4.25 -5.22
CA SER A 99 5.82 3.38 -4.08
C SER A 99 4.63 2.48 -3.74
N PHE A 100 3.40 3.03 -3.73
CA PHE A 100 2.18 2.25 -3.51
C PHE A 100 1.92 1.25 -4.65
N PHE A 101 2.20 1.65 -5.89
CA PHE A 101 2.02 0.78 -7.06
C PHE A 101 2.95 -0.44 -6.99
N PHE A 102 4.25 -0.23 -6.75
CA PHE A 102 5.21 -1.33 -6.62
C PHE A 102 4.96 -2.20 -5.37
N GLY A 103 4.51 -1.60 -4.27
CA GLY A 103 4.07 -2.34 -3.09
C GLY A 103 2.88 -3.26 -3.39
N GLY A 104 1.86 -2.75 -4.08
CA GLY A 104 0.70 -3.54 -4.49
C GLY A 104 1.05 -4.70 -5.43
N LEU A 105 1.96 -4.47 -6.38
CA LEU A 105 2.49 -5.53 -7.26
C LEU A 105 3.22 -6.63 -6.49
N SER A 106 4.00 -6.25 -5.47
CA SER A 106 4.74 -7.19 -4.62
C SER A 106 3.79 -8.06 -3.77
N CYS A 107 2.76 -7.45 -3.19
CA CYS A 107 1.71 -8.17 -2.46
C CYS A 107 0.93 -9.13 -3.37
N THR A 108 0.54 -8.68 -4.56
CA THR A 108 -0.17 -9.51 -5.55
C THR A 108 0.68 -10.71 -5.97
N THR A 109 1.98 -10.50 -6.16
CA THR A 109 2.92 -11.58 -6.47
C THR A 109 3.02 -12.60 -5.35
N SER A 110 3.11 -12.16 -4.10
CA SER A 110 3.16 -13.03 -2.93
C SER A 110 1.87 -13.83 -2.75
N ALA A 111 0.71 -13.18 -2.90
CA ALA A 111 -0.60 -13.84 -2.86
C ALA A 111 -0.73 -14.91 -3.96
N ALA A 112 -0.26 -14.63 -5.18
CA ALA A 112 -0.29 -15.60 -6.27
C ALA A 112 0.58 -16.84 -5.96
N ARG A 113 1.72 -16.68 -5.27
CA ARG A 113 2.55 -17.82 -4.80
C ARG A 113 1.79 -18.70 -3.80
N VAL A 114 1.06 -18.09 -2.87
CA VAL A 114 0.23 -18.80 -1.87
C VAL A 114 -0.92 -19.55 -2.54
N VAL A 115 -1.64 -18.91 -3.46
CA VAL A 115 -2.73 -19.54 -4.24
C VAL A 115 -2.20 -20.72 -5.05
N TYR A 116 -1.02 -20.58 -5.66
CA TYR A 116 -0.38 -21.66 -6.39
C TYR A 116 -0.02 -22.84 -5.46
N ALA A 117 0.56 -22.58 -4.28
CA ALA A 117 0.86 -23.63 -3.30
C ALA A 117 -0.41 -24.37 -2.83
N LEU A 118 -1.48 -23.65 -2.49
CA LEU A 118 -2.79 -24.23 -2.15
C LEU A 118 -3.40 -25.05 -3.29
N SER A 119 -3.21 -24.64 -4.54
CA SER A 119 -3.65 -25.41 -5.70
C SER A 119 -2.88 -26.72 -5.90
N ARG A 120 -1.61 -26.78 -5.46
CA ARG A 120 -0.82 -28.01 -5.45
C ARG A 120 -1.40 -29.03 -4.48
N ASP A 121 -1.91 -28.56 -3.34
CA ASP A 121 -2.45 -29.39 -2.26
C ASP A 121 -3.95 -29.70 -2.44
N ARG A 122 -4.53 -29.38 -3.62
CA ARG A 122 -5.95 -29.53 -3.97
C ARG A 122 -6.92 -28.77 -3.06
N GLY A 123 -6.45 -27.76 -2.34
CA GLY A 123 -7.26 -26.99 -1.38
C GLY A 123 -8.20 -25.95 -2.00
N VAL A 124 -8.09 -25.66 -3.31
CA VAL A 124 -8.92 -24.66 -4.01
C VAL A 124 -9.78 -25.27 -5.12
N PRO A 125 -11.03 -24.79 -5.31
CA PRO A 125 -11.87 -25.21 -6.42
C PRO A 125 -11.18 -24.87 -7.76
N PHE A 126 -11.25 -25.77 -8.73
CA PHE A 126 -10.52 -25.68 -10.01
C PHE A 126 -8.99 -25.66 -9.91
N SER A 127 -8.41 -26.33 -8.92
CA SER A 127 -6.95 -26.48 -8.72
C SER A 127 -6.13 -26.80 -9.98
N ALA A 128 -6.69 -27.55 -10.94
CA ALA A 128 -6.03 -27.87 -12.21
C ALA A 128 -5.80 -26.66 -13.13
N VAL A 129 -6.62 -25.60 -13.04
CA VAL A 129 -6.50 -24.37 -13.83
C VAL A 129 -5.49 -23.42 -13.21
N TRP A 130 -5.48 -23.32 -11.88
CA TRP A 130 -4.61 -22.43 -11.10
C TRP A 130 -3.17 -22.95 -10.98
N ARG A 131 -2.97 -24.27 -11.06
CA ARG A 131 -1.64 -24.90 -11.04
C ARG A 131 -0.88 -24.78 -12.37
N ARG A 132 -1.48 -24.28 -13.44
CA ARG A 132 -0.77 -24.11 -14.73
C ARG A 132 0.27 -22.99 -14.62
N ILE A 133 1.54 -23.37 -14.63
CA ILE A 133 2.68 -22.46 -14.71
C ILE A 133 2.94 -22.12 -16.18
N HIS A 134 3.23 -20.85 -16.44
CA HIS A 134 3.66 -20.43 -17.78
C HIS A 134 5.07 -20.97 -18.10
N PRO A 135 5.29 -21.70 -19.20
CA PRO A 135 6.54 -22.41 -19.47
C PRO A 135 7.77 -21.50 -19.63
N ARG A 136 7.58 -20.25 -20.08
CA ARG A 136 8.68 -19.27 -20.24
C ARG A 136 9.01 -18.45 -19.00
N HIS A 137 8.01 -18.10 -18.19
CA HIS A 137 8.19 -17.16 -17.08
C HIS A 137 8.27 -17.87 -15.73
N LYS A 138 7.95 -19.17 -15.67
CA LYS A 138 7.89 -19.96 -14.42
C LYS A 138 6.97 -19.35 -13.34
N VAL A 139 6.07 -18.43 -13.72
CA VAL A 139 5.09 -17.79 -12.84
C VAL A 139 3.70 -18.37 -13.13
N PRO A 140 2.85 -18.61 -12.10
CA PRO A 140 1.46 -19.00 -12.28
C PRO A 140 0.61 -17.80 -12.74
N ALA A 141 0.65 -17.49 -14.04
CA ALA A 141 -0.05 -16.34 -14.63
C ALA A 141 -1.56 -16.34 -14.34
N ASN A 142 -2.21 -17.51 -14.31
CA ASN A 142 -3.63 -17.63 -14.00
C ASN A 142 -3.95 -17.24 -12.54
N ALA A 143 -3.06 -17.57 -11.60
CA ALA A 143 -3.23 -17.18 -10.19
C ALA A 143 -3.07 -15.67 -10.00
N VAL A 144 -2.13 -15.05 -10.72
CA VAL A 144 -1.94 -13.59 -10.72
C VAL A 144 -3.18 -12.89 -11.26
N TRP A 145 -3.75 -13.36 -12.38
CA TRP A 145 -4.98 -12.80 -12.93
C TRP A 145 -6.19 -12.99 -12.01
N LEU A 146 -6.28 -14.09 -11.27
CA LEU A 146 -7.32 -14.27 -10.25
C LEU A 146 -7.14 -13.26 -9.11
N CYS A 147 -5.93 -13.10 -8.58
CA CYS A 147 -5.65 -12.10 -7.56
C CYS A 147 -5.99 -10.69 -8.06
N ALA A 148 -5.58 -10.33 -9.28
CA ALA A 148 -5.89 -9.05 -9.89
C ALA A 148 -7.41 -8.85 -10.09
N ALA A 149 -8.14 -9.88 -10.51
CA ALA A 149 -9.59 -9.83 -10.66
C ALA A 149 -10.30 -9.64 -9.31
N VAL A 150 -9.87 -10.36 -8.27
CA VAL A 150 -10.40 -10.18 -6.91
C VAL A 150 -10.11 -8.78 -6.38
N CYS A 151 -8.88 -8.28 -6.53
CA CYS A 151 -8.53 -6.91 -6.17
C CYS A 151 -9.36 -5.88 -6.95
N ALA A 152 -9.56 -6.07 -8.25
CA ALA A 152 -10.40 -5.20 -9.07
C ALA A 152 -11.87 -5.24 -8.64
N LEU A 153 -12.39 -6.41 -8.29
CA LEU A 153 -13.77 -6.60 -7.86
C LEU A 153 -14.03 -5.99 -6.47
N MET A 154 -13.05 -6.02 -5.57
CA MET A 154 -13.10 -5.31 -4.29
C MET A 154 -12.80 -3.82 -4.42
N GLY A 155 -12.00 -3.41 -5.40
CA GLY A 155 -11.61 -2.02 -5.65
C GLY A 155 -12.65 -1.20 -6.43
N LEU A 156 -13.39 -1.81 -7.36
CA LEU A 156 -14.43 -1.13 -8.16
C LEU A 156 -15.50 -0.42 -7.31
N PRO A 157 -16.03 -1.03 -6.23
CA PRO A 157 -17.04 -0.40 -5.37
C PRO A 157 -16.57 0.89 -4.70
N ILE A 158 -15.27 1.01 -4.44
CA ILE A 158 -14.66 2.18 -3.78
C ILE A 158 -14.83 3.45 -4.63
N LEU A 159 -14.82 3.32 -5.97
CA LEU A 159 -14.94 4.45 -6.89
C LEU A 159 -16.35 5.05 -6.95
N ARG A 160 -17.38 4.28 -6.62
CA ARG A 160 -18.79 4.70 -6.72
C ARG A 160 -19.45 4.96 -5.36
N ILE A 161 -19.02 4.27 -4.31
CA ILE A 161 -19.72 4.26 -3.02
C ILE A 161 -18.79 4.79 -1.94
N LYS A 162 -18.95 6.07 -1.57
CA LYS A 162 -18.20 6.72 -0.48
C LYS A 162 -18.29 5.92 0.83
N VAL A 163 -19.45 5.32 1.10
CA VAL A 163 -19.67 4.47 2.29
C VAL A 163 -18.75 3.25 2.33
N VAL A 164 -18.46 2.61 1.19
CA VAL A 164 -17.56 1.46 1.13
C VAL A 164 -16.13 1.90 1.43
N PHE A 165 -15.71 3.05 0.89
CA PHE A 165 -14.41 3.64 1.21
C PHE A 165 -14.27 3.96 2.71
N THR A 166 -15.29 4.59 3.30
CA THR A 166 -15.29 4.91 4.73
C THR A 166 -15.35 3.65 5.60
N ALA A 167 -16.11 2.62 5.19
CA ALA A 167 -16.18 1.35 5.91
C ALA A 167 -14.84 0.61 5.89
N ILE A 168 -14.20 0.49 4.73
CA ILE A 168 -12.89 -0.17 4.62
C ILE A 168 -11.84 0.59 5.43
N SER A 169 -11.79 1.91 5.30
CA SER A 169 -10.85 2.72 6.10
C SER A 169 -11.12 2.62 7.60
N SER A 170 -12.39 2.52 8.02
CA SER A 170 -12.79 2.34 9.42
C SER A 170 -12.43 0.96 9.98
N VAL A 171 -12.53 -0.12 9.20
CA VAL A 171 -12.12 -1.47 9.64
C VAL A 171 -10.62 -1.54 9.89
N CYS A 172 -9.84 -0.69 9.21
CA CYS A 172 -8.39 -0.59 9.34
C CYS A 172 -7.94 0.54 10.30
N THR A 173 -8.83 1.06 11.15
CA THR A 173 -8.51 2.08 12.17
C THR A 173 -8.34 1.44 13.54
#